data_AF-A0A975NC82-F1
#
_entry.id   AF-A0A975NC82-F1
#
_cell.length_a   1.000
_cell.length_b   1.000
_cell.length_c   1.000
_cell.angle_alpha   90.00
_cell.angle_beta   90.00
_cell.angle_gamma   90.00
#
_symmetry.space_group_name_H-M   'P 1'
#
loop_
_entity.id
_entity.type
_entity.pdbx_description
1 polymer ?
#
loop_
_entity_poly.entity_id
_entity_poly.type
_entity_poly.pdbx_seq_one_letter_code
_entity_poly.pdbx_strand_id
1 'polypeptide(L)'
;MSLVIAHACDDIGFMVGDTLLSHERFQLRDDIGPVNGEFHGLKIQVLNGTIAVAYAGHFQSAYRTICDLYATLKRTPSLDPVQGIVDRPSLDQCEFLVLLNESHKKQLFRIADHQAQRCERAYIGDQDEYHRFSEIRRPYEGPPVRHSQNAEGSDAAVPVTEGEKEFDVVSNALEALTRERVGRKHPTVGAISGCVIRVVDARISRDLEYLQAVEVSHFPWEPHSGYTLLASNTDHRGVGIYFRSGHRGFVLPVCGDDTCVALSEPTLDSFVAAARDRFGMHLIGGTW
;
A
#
# COMPACT_ATOMS: atom_id res chain seq x y z
N MET A 1 -7.59 -10.47 8.69
CA MET A 1 -6.71 -9.78 9.65
C MET A 1 -5.64 -9.04 8.86
N SER A 2 -5.06 -7.95 9.37
CA SER A 2 -4.25 -7.00 8.59
C SER A 2 -3.07 -6.42 9.37
N LEU A 3 -1.91 -6.28 8.73
CA LEU A 3 -0.73 -5.64 9.30
C LEU A 3 -0.21 -4.53 8.39
N VAL A 4 0.07 -3.35 8.97
CA VAL A 4 0.80 -2.28 8.29
C VAL A 4 1.99 -1.86 9.13
N ILE A 5 3.17 -1.78 8.52
CA ILE A 5 4.41 -1.30 9.13
C ILE A 5 4.78 0.04 8.50
N ALA A 6 5.20 1.01 9.31
CA ALA A 6 5.70 2.28 8.83
C ALA A 6 6.98 2.70 9.53
N HIS A 7 7.80 3.47 8.82
CA HIS A 7 9.04 4.05 9.32
C HIS A 7 9.21 5.44 8.71
N ALA A 8 9.69 6.39 9.51
CA ALA A 8 10.04 7.72 9.07
C ALA A 8 11.24 8.25 9.84
N CYS A 9 12.29 8.57 9.11
CA CYS A 9 13.49 9.24 9.60
C CYS A 9 13.96 10.26 8.55
N ASP A 10 15.07 10.95 8.79
CA ASP A 10 15.49 12.06 7.92
C ASP A 10 15.85 11.59 6.49
N ASP A 11 16.28 10.34 6.32
CA ASP A 11 16.65 9.77 5.03
C ASP A 11 15.44 9.28 4.22
N ILE A 12 14.49 8.57 4.83
CA ILE A 12 13.36 7.91 4.15
C ILE A 12 12.07 7.96 4.98
N GLY A 13 10.93 7.97 4.29
CA GLY A 13 9.61 7.73 4.88
C GLY A 13 8.86 6.69 4.06
N PHE A 14 8.38 5.62 4.71
CA PHE A 14 7.66 4.56 4.01
C PHE A 14 6.55 3.90 4.85
N MET A 15 5.64 3.26 4.14
CA MET A 15 4.63 2.35 4.69
C MET A 15 4.55 1.10 3.83
N VAL A 16 4.38 -0.05 4.48
CA VAL A 16 4.23 -1.35 3.80
C VAL A 16 3.09 -2.11 4.45
N GLY A 17 2.18 -2.65 3.64
CA GLY A 17 1.04 -3.42 4.12
C GLY A 17 0.38 -4.23 3.02
N ASP A 18 -0.47 -5.19 3.39
CA ASP A 18 -1.20 -6.02 2.44
C ASP A 18 -2.52 -5.36 1.95
N THR A 19 -3.20 -5.95 0.97
CA THR A 19 -4.46 -5.43 0.38
C THR A 19 -5.76 -6.04 0.92
N LEU A 20 -5.69 -7.04 1.81
CA LEU A 20 -6.83 -7.81 2.28
C LEU A 20 -7.63 -7.02 3.33
N LEU A 21 -8.91 -6.74 3.08
CA LEU A 21 -9.77 -6.12 4.08
C LEU A 21 -10.44 -7.22 4.91
N SER A 22 -10.16 -7.22 6.21
CA SER A 22 -10.89 -8.07 7.15
C SER A 22 -12.27 -7.45 7.35
N HIS A 23 -13.34 -8.15 7.01
CA HIS A 23 -14.69 -7.67 7.30
C HIS A 23 -15.43 -8.65 8.20
N GLU A 24 -15.86 -8.18 9.39
CA GLU A 24 -16.61 -8.99 10.35
C GLU A 24 -18.09 -9.12 9.99
N ARG A 25 -18.59 -8.36 9.02
CA ARG A 25 -20.01 -8.34 8.65
C ARG A 25 -20.17 -8.37 7.15
N PHE A 26 -20.26 -9.57 6.59
CA PHE A 26 -21.26 -9.91 5.56
C PHE A 26 -21.49 -11.42 5.55
N GLN A 27 -22.43 -11.86 6.38
CA GLN A 27 -23.25 -13.04 6.08
C GLN A 27 -24.62 -12.56 5.64
N LEU A 28 -24.68 -11.75 4.58
CA LEU A 28 -25.89 -11.64 3.78
C LEU A 28 -25.70 -12.57 2.59
N ARG A 29 -26.74 -13.34 2.27
CA ARG A 29 -26.72 -14.50 1.38
C ARG A 29 -26.23 -14.21 -0.06
N ASP A 30 -26.00 -12.93 -0.40
CA ASP A 30 -25.70 -12.42 -1.73
C ASP A 30 -24.53 -11.41 -1.78
N ASP A 31 -23.85 -11.12 -0.65
CA ASP A 31 -22.71 -10.18 -0.65
C ASP A 31 -21.39 -10.95 -0.78
N ILE A 32 -20.98 -11.15 -2.04
CA ILE A 32 -19.77 -11.89 -2.41
C ILE A 32 -18.72 -10.86 -2.80
N GLY A 33 -17.67 -10.71 -1.99
CA GLY A 33 -16.56 -9.82 -2.28
C GLY A 33 -15.95 -10.08 -3.68
N PRO A 34 -15.40 -9.03 -4.34
CA PRO A 34 -15.02 -9.08 -5.74
C PRO A 34 -13.92 -10.12 -6.05
N VAL A 35 -13.21 -10.60 -5.03
CA VAL A 35 -12.12 -11.57 -5.15
C VAL A 35 -12.50 -12.84 -4.41
N ASN A 36 -13.17 -13.77 -5.11
CA ASN A 36 -13.59 -15.07 -4.56
C ASN A 36 -14.35 -14.98 -3.23
N GLY A 37 -15.16 -13.94 -3.02
CA GLY A 37 -15.93 -13.73 -1.79
C GLY A 37 -15.26 -12.83 -0.75
N GLU A 38 -14.00 -12.44 -0.95
CA GLU A 38 -13.26 -11.56 -0.04
C GLU A 38 -13.22 -10.10 -0.55
N PHE A 39 -13.14 -9.17 0.40
CA PHE A 39 -13.02 -7.74 0.12
C PHE A 39 -11.56 -7.29 0.18
N HIS A 40 -11.19 -6.46 -0.78
CA HIS A 40 -9.84 -5.89 -0.88
C HIS A 40 -9.92 -4.38 -0.99
N GLY A 41 -8.85 -3.73 -0.58
CA GLY A 41 -8.76 -2.28 -0.55
C GLY A 41 -7.35 -1.82 -0.28
N LEU A 42 -7.06 -0.58 -0.64
CA LEU A 42 -5.86 0.08 -0.18
C LEU A 42 -5.98 0.37 1.32
N LYS A 43 -5.11 -0.23 2.12
CA LYS A 43 -4.98 0.15 3.55
C LYS A 43 -4.17 1.42 3.73
N ILE A 44 -3.18 1.61 2.87
CA ILE A 44 -2.36 2.81 2.82
C ILE A 44 -2.93 3.71 1.73
N GLN A 45 -3.44 4.87 2.14
CA GLN A 45 -4.09 5.88 1.31
C GLN A 45 -3.12 7.06 1.14
N VAL A 46 -2.53 7.21 -0.05
CA VAL A 46 -1.68 8.37 -0.37
C VAL A 46 -2.60 9.52 -0.78
N LEU A 47 -2.87 10.42 0.16
CA LEU A 47 -3.82 11.51 -0.01
C LEU A 47 -3.26 12.60 -0.94
N ASN A 48 -1.95 12.82 -0.90
CA ASN A 48 -1.22 13.66 -1.85
C ASN A 48 0.28 13.29 -1.80
N GLY A 49 1.13 14.06 -2.48
CA GLY A 49 2.58 13.80 -2.51
C GLY A 49 3.28 13.92 -1.15
N THR A 50 2.65 14.53 -0.15
CA THR A 50 3.27 14.77 1.17
C THR A 50 2.56 14.05 2.32
N ILE A 51 1.42 13.42 2.08
CA ILE A 51 0.58 12.82 3.13
C ILE A 51 0.13 11.42 2.71
N ALA A 52 0.47 10.41 3.51
CA ALA A 52 -0.11 9.08 3.43
C ALA A 52 -0.70 8.68 4.79
N VAL A 53 -1.86 8.02 4.75
CA VAL A 53 -2.54 7.51 5.94
C VAL A 53 -2.82 6.03 5.78
N ALA A 54 -2.38 5.23 6.74
CA ALA A 54 -2.79 3.83 6.85
C ALA A 54 -3.79 3.64 7.99
N TYR A 55 -4.61 2.60 7.90
CA TYR A 55 -5.57 2.25 8.94
C TYR A 55 -5.67 0.76 9.22
N ALA A 56 -6.13 0.44 10.42
CA ALA A 56 -6.51 -0.89 10.89
C ALA A 56 -7.72 -0.79 11.83
N GLY A 57 -8.41 -1.91 12.06
CA GLY A 57 -9.60 -1.97 12.91
C GLY A 57 -10.92 -1.89 12.12
N HIS A 58 -11.91 -1.15 12.64
CA HIS A 58 -13.25 -1.09 12.04
C HIS A 58 -13.24 -0.37 10.68
N PHE A 59 -13.20 -1.15 9.59
CA PHE A 59 -13.01 -0.69 8.22
C PHE A 59 -13.87 0.51 7.83
N GLN A 60 -15.20 0.43 8.03
CA GLN A 60 -16.11 1.47 7.54
C GLN A 60 -15.85 2.82 8.22
N SER A 61 -15.55 2.81 9.52
CA SER A 61 -15.28 4.03 10.29
C SER A 61 -13.92 4.62 9.91
N ALA A 62 -12.90 3.77 9.82
CA ALA A 62 -11.55 4.18 9.47
C ALA A 62 -11.46 4.71 8.02
N TYR A 63 -12.02 3.97 7.06
CA TYR A 63 -12.02 4.34 5.66
C TYR A 63 -12.76 5.66 5.43
N ARG A 64 -13.97 5.81 6.00
CA ARG A 64 -14.74 7.05 5.90
C ARG A 64 -13.99 8.24 6.50
N THR A 65 -13.34 8.04 7.65
CA THR A 65 -12.53 9.08 8.29
C THR A 65 -11.43 9.58 7.35
N ILE A 66 -10.73 8.67 6.67
CA ILE A 66 -9.69 9.03 5.70
C ILE A 66 -10.28 9.70 4.47
N CYS A 67 -11.39 9.21 3.94
CA CYS A 67 -12.06 9.81 2.78
C CYS A 67 -12.53 11.25 3.06
N ASP A 68 -13.12 11.47 4.24
CA ASP A 68 -13.54 12.81 4.67
C ASP A 68 -12.33 13.73 4.87
N LEU A 69 -11.24 13.21 5.44
CA LEU A 69 -9.98 13.94 5.58
C LEU A 69 -9.44 14.33 4.20
N TYR A 70 -9.38 13.40 3.25
CA TYR A 70 -8.93 13.63 1.88
C TYR A 70 -9.75 14.73 1.19
N ALA A 71 -11.08 14.65 1.27
CA ALA A 71 -11.98 15.66 0.72
C ALA A 71 -11.83 17.04 1.40
N THR A 72 -11.43 17.05 2.68
CA THR A 72 -11.18 18.30 3.42
C THR A 72 -9.83 18.89 3.05
N LEU A 73 -8.76 18.08 2.95
CA LEU A 73 -7.42 18.53 2.51
C LEU A 73 -7.45 19.12 1.10
N LYS A 74 -8.27 18.59 0.19
CA LYS A 74 -8.47 19.20 -1.14
C LYS A 74 -9.02 20.63 -1.09
N ARG A 75 -9.84 20.95 -0.08
CA ARG A 75 -10.46 22.28 0.10
C ARG A 75 -9.61 23.19 0.97
N THR A 76 -8.90 22.60 1.93
CA THR A 76 -8.07 23.28 2.93
C THR A 76 -6.71 22.57 3.04
N PRO A 77 -5.76 22.85 2.12
CA PRO A 77 -4.47 22.16 2.09
C PRO A 77 -3.60 22.37 3.33
N SER A 78 -3.86 23.42 4.12
CA SER A 78 -3.14 23.75 5.35
C SER A 78 -3.68 23.03 6.60
N LEU A 79 -4.70 22.19 6.47
CA LEU A 79 -5.23 21.40 7.59
C LEU A 79 -4.16 20.45 8.11
N ASP A 80 -3.99 20.38 9.44
CA ASP A 80 -3.18 19.35 10.07
C ASP A 80 -3.90 17.99 9.94
N PRO A 81 -3.35 17.04 9.16
CA PRO A 81 -3.99 15.75 8.94
C PRO A 81 -4.02 14.88 10.21
N VAL A 82 -3.06 15.05 11.13
CA VAL A 82 -3.02 14.28 12.39
C VAL A 82 -4.18 14.72 13.27
N GLN A 83 -4.33 16.03 13.48
CA GLN A 83 -5.42 16.57 14.28
C GLN A 83 -6.78 16.31 13.61
N GLY A 84 -6.85 16.38 12.28
CA GLY A 84 -8.05 16.08 11.50
C GLY A 84 -8.56 14.63 11.65
N ILE A 85 -7.70 13.69 12.07
CA ILE A 85 -8.10 12.33 12.47
C ILE A 85 -8.43 12.29 13.96
N VAL A 86 -7.55 12.80 14.83
CA VAL A 86 -7.74 12.77 16.30
C VAL A 86 -9.10 13.34 16.72
N ASP A 87 -9.52 14.44 16.11
CA ASP A 87 -10.78 15.14 16.43
C ASP A 87 -12.05 14.43 15.95
N ARG A 88 -11.93 13.33 15.20
CA ARG A 88 -13.08 12.62 14.68
C ARG A 88 -13.77 11.84 15.79
N PRO A 89 -15.11 11.90 15.90
CA PRO A 89 -15.83 11.07 16.85
C PRO A 89 -15.80 9.60 16.43
N SER A 90 -15.94 8.70 17.42
CA SER A 90 -16.17 7.26 17.18
C SER A 90 -15.03 6.56 16.45
N LEU A 91 -13.79 6.84 16.85
CA LEU A 91 -12.60 6.09 16.41
C LEU A 91 -12.25 4.94 17.35
N ASP A 92 -13.16 4.59 18.26
CA ASP A 92 -12.99 3.42 19.11
C ASP A 92 -12.68 2.19 18.23
N GLN A 93 -11.62 1.45 18.60
CA GLN A 93 -11.16 0.27 17.84
C GLN A 93 -10.59 0.56 16.44
N CYS A 94 -10.26 1.82 16.12
CA CYS A 94 -9.53 2.18 14.91
C CYS A 94 -8.12 2.64 15.26
N GLU A 95 -7.15 2.18 14.50
CA GLU A 95 -5.77 2.64 14.57
C GLU A 95 -5.36 3.26 13.25
N PHE A 96 -4.52 4.30 13.30
CA PHE A 96 -3.99 4.96 12.11
C PHE A 96 -2.48 5.16 12.21
N LEU A 97 -1.84 5.12 11.05
CA LEU A 97 -0.49 5.64 10.85
C LEU A 97 -0.60 6.82 9.90
N VAL A 98 -0.01 7.96 10.24
CA VAL A 98 0.04 9.15 9.40
C VAL A 98 1.51 9.45 9.10
N LEU A 99 1.88 9.34 7.83
CA LEU A 99 3.20 9.70 7.32
C LEU A 99 3.11 11.06 6.64
N LEU A 100 3.86 12.01 7.18
CA LEU A 100 4.06 13.33 6.61
C LEU A 100 5.46 13.37 5.99
N ASN A 101 5.51 13.70 4.70
CA ASN A 101 6.72 13.81 3.91
C ASN A 101 6.88 15.28 3.48
N GLU A 102 7.37 16.10 4.40
CA GLU A 102 7.67 17.50 4.15
C GLU A 102 9.08 17.61 3.53
N SER A 103 9.34 18.68 2.76
CA SER A 103 10.55 18.83 1.96
C SER A 103 11.89 18.67 2.71
N HIS A 104 11.88 18.83 4.03
CA HIS A 104 13.07 18.72 4.88
C HIS A 104 12.91 17.77 6.06
N LYS A 105 11.74 17.12 6.20
CA LYS A 105 11.44 16.34 7.39
C LYS A 105 10.36 15.31 7.11
N LYS A 106 10.65 14.06 7.43
CA LYS A 106 9.62 13.02 7.50
C LYS A 106 9.17 12.84 8.92
N GLN A 107 7.87 12.67 9.11
CA GLN A 107 7.27 12.45 10.42
C GLN A 107 6.25 11.33 10.34
N LEU A 108 6.33 10.40 11.28
CA LEU A 108 5.33 9.36 11.46
C LEU A 108 4.59 9.59 12.77
N PHE A 109 3.26 9.51 12.70
CA PHE A 109 2.39 9.53 13.86
C PHE A 109 1.56 8.26 13.90
N ARG A 110 1.50 7.61 15.07
CA ARG A 110 0.53 6.57 15.37
C ARG A 110 -0.63 7.22 16.11
N ILE A 111 -1.85 6.96 15.66
CA ILE A 111 -3.08 7.42 16.30
C ILE A 111 -3.86 6.21 16.78
N ALA A 112 -4.12 6.14 18.08
CA ALA A 112 -4.98 5.14 18.71
C ALA A 112 -5.70 5.81 19.88
N ASP A 113 -6.96 5.45 20.11
CA ASP A 113 -7.78 5.98 21.22
C ASP A 113 -7.77 7.53 21.29
N HIS A 114 -7.89 8.19 20.13
CA HIS A 114 -7.83 9.65 19.98
C HIS A 114 -6.53 10.31 20.46
N GLN A 115 -5.44 9.54 20.58
CA GLN A 115 -4.14 10.06 20.95
C GLN A 115 -3.15 9.89 19.80
N ALA A 116 -2.49 10.98 19.43
CA ALA A 116 -1.40 10.96 18.46
C ALA A 116 -0.05 10.85 19.20
N GLN A 117 0.73 9.84 18.84
CA GLN A 117 2.10 9.67 19.27
C GLN A 117 3.03 9.77 18.07
N ARG A 118 4.02 10.68 18.14
CA ARG A 118 5.09 10.70 17.15
C ARG A 118 6.01 9.51 17.38
N CYS A 119 6.30 8.77 16.30
CA CYS A 119 7.15 7.60 16.32
C CYS A 119 8.18 7.71 15.19
N GLU A 120 9.30 7.00 15.32
CA GLU A 120 10.17 6.74 14.17
C GLU A 120 9.64 5.52 13.41
N ARG A 121 9.40 4.42 14.13
CA ARG A 121 8.82 3.18 13.62
C ARG A 121 7.55 2.82 14.37
N ALA A 122 6.53 2.36 13.65
CA ALA A 122 5.29 1.88 14.25
C ALA A 122 4.64 0.80 13.38
N TYR A 123 3.73 0.05 14.00
CA TYR A 123 2.81 -0.83 13.29
C TYR A 123 1.39 -0.60 13.81
N ILE A 124 0.41 -1.02 13.00
CA ILE A 124 -1.01 -1.10 13.38
C ILE A 124 -1.59 -2.42 12.87
N GLY A 125 -2.65 -2.88 13.52
CA GLY A 125 -3.34 -4.11 13.16
C GLY A 125 -2.92 -5.33 13.99
N ASP A 126 -2.89 -6.50 13.36
CA ASP A 126 -2.85 -7.78 14.06
C ASP A 126 -1.50 -8.03 14.78
N GLN A 127 -1.57 -8.23 16.09
CA GLN A 127 -0.41 -8.43 16.95
C GLN A 127 0.29 -9.77 16.70
N ASP A 128 -0.46 -10.85 16.45
CA ASP A 128 0.11 -12.17 16.18
C ASP A 128 0.83 -12.17 14.82
N GLU A 129 0.26 -11.46 13.84
CA GLU A 129 0.92 -11.22 12.56
C GLU A 129 2.21 -10.40 12.72
N TYR A 130 2.21 -9.39 13.59
CA TYR A 130 3.42 -8.62 13.90
C TYR A 130 4.49 -9.46 14.59
N HIS A 131 4.09 -10.35 15.52
CA HIS A 131 5.01 -11.30 16.13
C HIS A 131 5.62 -12.23 15.08
N ARG A 132 4.79 -12.80 14.20
CA ARG A 132 5.28 -13.67 13.12
C ARG A 132 6.17 -12.93 12.12
N PHE A 133 5.80 -11.71 11.74
CA PHE A 133 6.63 -10.81 10.92
C PHE A 133 8.01 -10.61 11.55
N SER A 134 8.06 -10.40 12.86
CA SER A 134 9.31 -10.18 13.59
C SER A 134 10.21 -11.42 13.59
N GLU A 135 9.63 -12.64 13.64
CA GLU A 135 10.38 -13.90 13.59
C GLU A 135 10.99 -14.20 12.22
N ILE A 136 10.28 -13.87 11.14
CA ILE A 136 10.72 -14.19 9.77
C ILE A 136 11.62 -13.11 9.17
N ARG A 137 11.73 -11.95 9.83
CA ARG A 137 12.56 -10.83 9.39
C ARG A 137 14.03 -11.27 9.32
N ARG A 138 14.66 -11.02 8.17
CA ARG A 138 16.08 -11.30 7.94
C ARG A 138 16.87 -9.99 7.86
N PRO A 139 18.19 -10.03 8.14
CA PRO A 139 19.06 -8.89 7.85
C PRO A 139 19.00 -8.48 6.38
N TYR A 140 19.41 -7.25 6.08
CA TYR A 140 19.55 -6.79 4.70
C TYR A 140 20.62 -7.61 3.95
N GLU A 141 20.23 -8.20 2.83
CA GLU A 141 21.11 -9.03 1.97
C GLU A 141 21.37 -8.38 0.59
N GLY A 142 20.83 -7.19 0.34
CA GLY A 142 21.01 -6.47 -0.91
C GLY A 142 22.42 -5.87 -1.08
N PRO A 143 22.71 -5.29 -2.25
CA PRO A 143 24.00 -4.67 -2.50
C PRO A 143 24.25 -3.49 -1.54
N PRO A 144 25.49 -3.30 -1.04
CA PRO A 144 25.81 -2.24 -0.08
C PRO A 144 25.84 -0.84 -0.72
N VAL A 145 25.93 -0.79 -2.05
CA VAL A 145 25.94 0.43 -2.86
C VAL A 145 24.90 0.31 -3.96
N ARG A 146 24.35 1.45 -4.33
CA ARG A 146 23.47 1.61 -5.49
C ARG A 146 24.12 2.54 -6.49
N HIS A 147 23.82 2.33 -7.77
CA HIS A 147 24.20 3.26 -8.81
C HIS A 147 23.11 4.32 -8.96
N SER A 148 23.51 5.59 -8.87
CA SER A 148 22.64 6.73 -9.14
C SER A 148 23.26 7.51 -10.28
N GLN A 149 22.49 7.69 -11.34
CA GLN A 149 22.88 8.62 -12.38
C GLN A 149 22.65 10.04 -11.87
N ASN A 150 23.68 10.87 -11.90
CA ASN A 150 23.54 12.29 -11.56
C ASN A 150 22.97 13.08 -12.75
N ALA A 151 22.62 14.36 -12.52
CA ALA A 151 22.02 15.22 -13.55
C ALA A 151 22.89 15.39 -14.81
N GLU A 152 24.20 15.11 -14.70
CA GLU A 152 25.18 15.15 -15.78
C GLU A 152 25.33 13.80 -16.53
N GLY A 153 24.54 12.79 -16.16
CA GLY A 153 24.51 11.48 -16.82
C GLY A 153 25.60 10.50 -16.36
N SER A 154 26.45 10.88 -15.41
CA SER A 154 27.49 10.00 -14.86
C SER A 154 26.98 9.13 -13.71
N ASP A 155 27.44 7.89 -13.66
CA ASP A 155 27.06 6.94 -12.62
C ASP A 155 27.91 7.13 -11.36
N ALA A 156 27.26 7.47 -10.26
CA ALA A 156 27.88 7.50 -8.94
C ALA A 156 27.45 6.27 -8.13
N ALA A 157 28.42 5.58 -7.54
CA ALA A 157 28.15 4.58 -6.51
C ALA A 157 27.83 5.29 -5.19
N VAL A 158 26.60 5.18 -4.73
CA VAL A 158 26.10 5.79 -3.50
C VAL A 158 25.83 4.67 -2.48
N PRO A 159 26.31 4.77 -1.22
CA PRO A 159 25.97 3.81 -0.19
C PRO A 159 24.46 3.74 0.04
N VAL A 160 23.95 2.53 0.25
CA VAL A 160 22.55 2.33 0.65
C VAL A 160 22.40 2.78 2.11
N THR A 161 21.42 3.64 2.39
CA THR A 161 21.20 4.18 3.75
C THR A 161 20.58 3.12 4.68
N GLU A 162 20.61 3.35 5.99
CA GLU A 162 19.96 2.44 6.94
C GLU A 162 18.44 2.40 6.76
N GLY A 163 17.80 3.53 6.42
CA GLY A 163 16.37 3.55 6.09
C GLY A 163 16.04 2.77 4.82
N GLU A 164 16.89 2.84 3.79
CA GLU A 164 16.73 2.04 2.56
C GLU A 164 16.87 0.53 2.85
N LYS A 165 17.80 0.15 3.73
CA LYS A 165 17.92 -1.25 4.20
C LYS A 165 16.69 -1.69 4.98
N GLU A 166 16.18 -0.83 5.87
CA GLU A 166 14.98 -1.14 6.66
C GLU A 166 13.76 -1.31 5.76
N PHE A 167 13.60 -0.45 4.75
CA PHE A 167 12.53 -0.56 3.76
C PHE A 167 12.55 -1.91 3.04
N ASP A 168 13.72 -2.35 2.58
CA ASP A 168 13.88 -3.65 1.91
C ASP A 168 13.58 -4.82 2.86
N VAL A 169 14.13 -4.77 4.08
CA VAL A 169 13.90 -5.80 5.10
C VAL A 169 12.43 -5.92 5.47
N VAL A 170 11.73 -4.81 5.71
CA VAL A 170 10.29 -4.79 6.03
C VAL A 170 9.47 -5.29 4.83
N SER A 171 9.80 -4.83 3.63
CA SER A 171 9.16 -5.25 2.38
C SER A 171 9.24 -6.75 2.16
N ASN A 172 10.43 -7.33 2.31
CA ASN A 172 10.68 -8.75 2.10
C ASN A 172 10.02 -9.60 3.17
N ALA A 173 10.04 -9.15 4.43
CA ALA A 173 9.40 -9.86 5.53
C ALA A 173 7.86 -9.87 5.41
N LEU A 174 7.23 -8.76 5.04
CA LEU A 174 5.77 -8.74 4.80
C LEU A 174 5.37 -9.60 3.60
N GLU A 175 6.17 -9.62 2.54
CA GLU A 175 5.92 -10.49 1.39
C GLU A 175 6.03 -11.97 1.77
N ALA A 176 7.06 -12.34 2.55
CA ALA A 176 7.21 -13.69 3.09
C ALA A 176 6.03 -14.07 4.01
N LEU A 177 5.59 -13.16 4.89
CA LEU A 177 4.42 -13.38 5.75
C LEU A 177 3.17 -13.68 4.93
N THR A 178 2.98 -12.92 3.86
CA THR A 178 1.83 -13.05 2.98
C THR A 178 1.88 -14.39 2.22
N ARG A 179 3.06 -14.82 1.77
CA ARG A 179 3.28 -16.15 1.15
C ARG A 179 3.02 -17.31 2.11
N GLU A 180 3.42 -17.21 3.38
CA GLU A 180 3.14 -18.25 4.38
C GLU A 180 1.64 -18.51 4.56
N ARG A 181 0.79 -17.47 4.43
CA ARG A 181 -0.68 -17.61 4.50
C ARG A 181 -1.23 -18.40 3.33
N VAL A 182 -0.80 -18.06 2.11
CA VAL A 182 -1.22 -18.75 0.88
C VAL A 182 -0.85 -20.24 0.93
N GLY A 183 0.28 -20.60 1.53
CA GLY A 183 0.73 -21.99 1.68
C GLY A 183 0.06 -22.79 2.81
N ARG A 184 -0.55 -22.14 3.81
CA ARG A 184 -1.15 -22.79 4.99
C ARG A 184 -2.67 -22.87 4.87
N LYS A 185 -3.15 -23.91 4.17
CA LYS A 185 -4.50 -24.53 4.30
C LYS A 185 -5.77 -23.66 4.14
N HIS A 186 -5.70 -22.36 3.93
CA HIS A 186 -6.88 -21.58 3.54
C HIS A 186 -7.00 -21.53 2.01
N PRO A 187 -8.15 -21.89 1.42
CA PRO A 187 -8.45 -21.62 0.00
C PRO A 187 -8.69 -20.12 -0.22
N THR A 188 -7.90 -19.27 0.44
CA THR A 188 -7.95 -17.82 0.29
C THR A 188 -7.31 -17.47 -1.04
N VAL A 189 -8.20 -17.35 -2.02
CA VAL A 189 -8.29 -16.18 -2.92
C VAL A 189 -6.98 -15.84 -3.63
N GLY A 190 -6.93 -16.23 -4.91
CA GLY A 190 -5.76 -16.16 -5.78
C GLY A 190 -5.00 -14.84 -5.76
N ALA A 191 -3.72 -14.92 -6.12
CA ALA A 191 -2.67 -13.92 -6.39
C ALA A 191 -2.75 -12.44 -5.88
N ILE A 192 -3.91 -11.80 -5.70
CA ILE A 192 -4.05 -10.49 -5.01
C ILE A 192 -3.75 -10.60 -3.52
N SER A 193 -4.18 -11.69 -2.87
CA SER A 193 -3.93 -11.90 -1.43
C SER A 193 -2.43 -12.00 -1.10
N GLY A 194 -1.58 -12.21 -2.12
CA GLY A 194 -0.12 -12.20 -2.05
C GLY A 194 0.53 -10.83 -2.22
N CYS A 195 -0.24 -9.81 -2.63
CA CYS A 195 0.30 -8.51 -3.02
C CYS A 195 0.52 -7.61 -1.81
N VAL A 196 1.77 -7.17 -1.64
CA VAL A 196 2.15 -6.16 -0.65
C VAL A 196 2.19 -4.78 -1.34
N ILE A 197 1.44 -3.84 -0.79
CA ILE A 197 1.49 -2.43 -1.18
C ILE A 197 2.61 -1.74 -0.43
N ARG A 198 3.44 -1.02 -1.19
CA ARG A 198 4.57 -0.25 -0.68
C ARG A 198 4.37 1.20 -1.07
N VAL A 199 4.45 2.08 -0.10
CA VAL A 199 4.50 3.54 -0.30
C VAL A 199 5.82 4.03 0.24
N VAL A 200 6.54 4.85 -0.53
CA VAL A 200 7.82 5.42 -0.14
C VAL A 200 7.94 6.85 -0.67
N ASP A 201 8.75 7.69 -0.03
CA ASP A 201 9.17 8.95 -0.63
C ASP A 201 10.09 8.69 -1.82
N ALA A 202 9.57 8.95 -3.02
CA ALA A 202 10.29 8.72 -4.26
C ALA A 202 11.47 9.69 -4.38
N ARG A 203 12.64 9.16 -4.73
CA ARG A 203 13.88 9.95 -4.75
C ARG A 203 13.87 11.13 -5.73
N ILE A 204 13.19 10.96 -6.88
CA ILE A 204 13.19 11.95 -7.97
C ILE A 204 12.14 13.03 -7.72
N SER A 205 10.88 12.62 -7.57
CA SER A 205 9.75 13.55 -7.34
C SER A 205 9.76 14.15 -5.93
N ARG A 206 10.39 13.46 -4.96
CA ARG A 206 10.32 13.73 -3.52
C ARG A 206 8.93 13.57 -2.92
N ASP A 207 7.97 13.06 -3.71
CA ASP A 207 6.62 12.79 -3.28
C ASP A 207 6.48 11.34 -2.78
N LEU A 208 5.49 11.09 -1.93
CA LEU A 208 5.04 9.76 -1.57
C LEU A 208 4.41 9.09 -2.80
N GLU A 209 4.89 7.90 -3.11
CA GLU A 209 4.50 7.14 -4.29
C GLU A 209 4.22 5.68 -3.94
N TYR A 210 3.18 5.11 -4.55
CA TYR A 210 3.02 3.66 -4.61
C TYR A 210 4.11 3.09 -5.51
N LEU A 211 4.84 2.10 -5.01
CA LEU A 211 5.79 1.36 -5.83
C LEU A 211 5.08 0.38 -6.75
N GLN A 212 5.64 0.25 -7.93
CA GLN A 212 5.21 -0.69 -8.97
C GLN A 212 5.96 -2.01 -8.76
N ALA A 213 5.34 -3.11 -9.17
CA ALA A 213 5.98 -4.42 -9.12
C ALA A 213 5.55 -5.27 -10.30
N VAL A 214 6.41 -6.21 -10.71
CA VAL A 214 6.03 -7.27 -11.62
C VAL A 214 6.50 -8.58 -11.04
N GLU A 215 5.58 -9.54 -10.91
CA GLU A 215 5.86 -10.86 -10.37
C GLU A 215 5.48 -11.91 -11.41
N VAL A 216 6.45 -12.75 -11.74
CA VAL A 216 6.24 -13.95 -12.55
C VAL A 216 5.76 -15.05 -11.65
N SER A 217 4.96 -15.95 -12.19
CA SER A 217 4.65 -17.20 -11.51
C SER A 217 5.90 -17.93 -11.06
N HIS A 218 5.85 -18.40 -9.81
CA HIS A 218 6.86 -19.29 -9.25
C HIS A 218 6.68 -20.74 -9.71
N PHE A 219 5.64 -21.04 -10.48
CA PHE A 219 5.38 -22.37 -11.02
C PHE A 219 6.04 -22.52 -12.40
N PRO A 220 7.08 -23.36 -12.55
CA PRO A 220 7.84 -23.49 -13.79
C PRO A 220 7.02 -23.93 -15.01
N TRP A 221 5.85 -24.56 -14.78
CA TRP A 221 4.94 -25.02 -15.83
C TRP A 221 3.89 -23.96 -16.25
N GLU A 222 3.85 -22.80 -15.61
CA GLU A 222 3.02 -21.66 -16.00
C GLU A 222 3.86 -20.37 -16.15
N PRO A 223 4.83 -20.33 -17.07
CA PRO A 223 5.73 -19.18 -17.23
C PRO A 223 5.02 -17.87 -17.64
N HIS A 224 3.76 -17.96 -18.06
CA HIS A 224 2.93 -16.80 -18.43
C HIS A 224 1.92 -16.41 -17.34
N SER A 225 1.86 -17.12 -16.21
CA SER A 225 1.11 -16.66 -15.04
C SER A 225 1.94 -15.69 -14.21
N GLY A 226 1.27 -14.83 -13.45
CA GLY A 226 1.88 -13.71 -12.75
C GLY A 226 0.99 -12.46 -12.77
N TYR A 227 1.51 -11.38 -12.21
CA TYR A 227 0.81 -10.09 -12.18
C TYR A 227 1.74 -8.92 -12.37
N THR A 228 1.15 -7.82 -12.85
CA THR A 228 1.75 -6.49 -12.83
C THR A 228 0.96 -5.63 -11.86
N LEU A 229 1.66 -5.02 -10.91
CA LEU A 229 1.15 -3.97 -10.04
C LEU A 229 1.57 -2.62 -10.61
N LEU A 230 0.57 -1.84 -11.01
CA LEU A 230 0.67 -0.50 -11.56
C LEU A 230 0.27 0.51 -10.50
N ALA A 231 0.84 1.71 -10.59
CA ALA A 231 0.54 2.82 -9.69
C ALA A 231 0.09 4.05 -10.48
N SER A 232 -0.93 4.74 -9.98
CA SER A 232 -1.24 6.11 -10.34
C SER A 232 -0.80 7.00 -9.19
N ASN A 233 0.26 7.78 -9.39
CA ASN A 233 0.90 8.60 -8.35
C ASN A 233 0.61 10.09 -8.49
N THR A 234 -0.25 10.50 -9.42
CA THR A 234 -0.64 11.92 -9.64
C THR A 234 -2.16 12.06 -9.72
N ASP A 235 -2.68 13.19 -9.23
CA ASP A 235 -4.11 13.58 -9.23
C ASP A 235 -5.09 12.55 -8.66
N HIS A 236 -5.42 11.52 -9.45
CA HIS A 236 -6.25 10.38 -9.09
C HIS A 236 -5.36 9.20 -8.68
N ARG A 237 -4.99 9.18 -7.40
CA ARG A 237 -4.05 8.19 -6.86
C ARG A 237 -4.70 6.82 -6.64
N GLY A 238 -3.87 5.78 -6.70
CA GLY A 238 -4.27 4.41 -6.37
C GLY A 238 -3.42 3.39 -7.10
N VAL A 239 -3.84 2.12 -7.06
CA VAL A 239 -3.11 1.02 -7.69
C VAL A 239 -4.02 0.20 -8.60
N GLY A 240 -3.41 -0.43 -9.61
CA GLY A 240 -4.05 -1.43 -10.46
C GLY A 240 -3.24 -2.71 -10.41
N ILE A 241 -3.90 -3.85 -10.24
CA ILE A 241 -3.26 -5.18 -10.29
C ILE A 241 -3.84 -5.91 -11.48
N TYR A 242 -3.01 -6.29 -12.45
CA TYR A 242 -3.44 -7.00 -13.64
C TYR A 242 -2.83 -8.40 -13.68
N PHE A 243 -3.69 -9.42 -13.78
CA PHE A 243 -3.30 -10.82 -13.95
C PHE A 243 -3.34 -11.19 -15.42
N ARG A 244 -2.19 -11.67 -15.91
CA ARG A 244 -2.03 -12.10 -17.30
C ARG A 244 -2.88 -13.31 -17.60
N SER A 245 -2.72 -14.34 -16.77
CA SER A 245 -3.57 -15.53 -16.82
C SER A 245 -4.96 -15.18 -16.32
N GLY A 246 -5.95 -15.34 -17.18
CA GLY A 246 -7.35 -15.09 -16.86
C GLY A 246 -7.88 -13.70 -17.25
N HIS A 247 -7.06 -12.82 -17.84
CA HIS A 247 -7.49 -11.52 -18.39
C HIS A 247 -8.34 -10.71 -17.40
N ARG A 248 -7.82 -10.57 -16.17
CA ARG A 248 -8.54 -9.98 -15.05
C ARG A 248 -7.65 -8.99 -14.32
N GLY A 249 -8.19 -7.81 -14.09
CA GLY A 249 -7.52 -6.79 -13.30
C GLY A 249 -8.40 -6.27 -12.18
N PHE A 250 -7.78 -5.58 -11.24
CA PHE A 250 -8.42 -4.99 -10.07
C PHE A 250 -7.88 -3.59 -9.89
N VAL A 251 -8.79 -2.62 -9.80
CA VAL A 251 -8.45 -1.21 -9.57
C VAL A 251 -8.82 -0.88 -8.13
N LEU A 252 -7.86 -0.36 -7.38
CA LEU A 252 -8.04 0.06 -6.00
C LEU A 252 -7.75 1.57 -5.92
N PRO A 253 -8.77 2.42 -6.10
CA PRO A 253 -8.61 3.88 -6.05
C PRO A 253 -8.43 4.37 -4.60
N VAL A 254 -7.68 5.46 -4.43
CA VAL A 254 -7.63 6.19 -3.16
C VAL A 254 -9.00 6.82 -2.90
N CYS A 255 -9.61 6.50 -1.76
CA CYS A 255 -10.91 7.05 -1.35
C CYS A 255 -12.02 6.93 -2.43
N GLY A 256 -12.05 5.85 -3.20
CA GLY A 256 -13.14 5.59 -4.15
C GLY A 256 -14.41 5.06 -3.49
N ASP A 257 -15.54 5.22 -4.18
CA ASP A 257 -16.83 4.71 -3.71
C ASP A 257 -16.78 3.18 -3.50
N ASP A 258 -16.13 2.47 -4.41
CA ASP A 258 -15.74 1.07 -4.27
C ASP A 258 -14.23 0.97 -3.98
N THR A 259 -13.85 0.20 -2.95
CA THR A 259 -12.44 0.09 -2.55
C THR A 259 -11.61 -0.83 -3.43
N CYS A 260 -12.29 -1.69 -4.21
CA CYS A 260 -11.68 -2.57 -5.20
C CYS A 260 -12.72 -2.92 -6.26
N VAL A 261 -12.40 -2.60 -7.52
CA VAL A 261 -13.27 -2.89 -8.67
C VAL A 261 -12.57 -3.88 -9.59
N ALA A 262 -13.22 -5.02 -9.84
CA ALA A 262 -12.75 -5.99 -10.82
C ALA A 262 -13.06 -5.52 -12.25
N LEU A 263 -12.07 -5.57 -13.13
CA LEU A 263 -12.18 -5.32 -14.56
C LEU A 263 -11.80 -6.58 -15.34
N SER A 264 -12.58 -6.91 -16.37
CA SER A 264 -12.32 -8.05 -17.25
C SER A 264 -11.84 -7.55 -18.61
N GLU A 265 -10.58 -7.11 -18.64
CA GLU A 265 -9.96 -6.53 -19.82
C GLU A 265 -8.98 -7.53 -20.44
N PRO A 266 -9.00 -7.71 -21.77
CA PRO A 266 -8.22 -8.75 -22.45
C PRO A 266 -6.70 -8.49 -22.44
N THR A 267 -6.28 -7.24 -22.27
CA THR A 267 -4.87 -6.84 -22.32
C THR A 267 -4.53 -5.86 -21.21
N LEU A 268 -3.23 -5.74 -20.89
CA LEU A 268 -2.74 -4.73 -19.96
C LEU A 268 -3.10 -3.31 -20.44
N ASP A 269 -2.95 -3.03 -21.74
CA ASP A 269 -3.24 -1.71 -22.30
C ASP A 269 -4.72 -1.36 -22.22
N SER A 270 -5.62 -2.32 -22.48
CA SER A 270 -7.07 -2.12 -22.33
C SER A 270 -7.44 -1.94 -20.86
N PHE A 271 -6.80 -2.67 -19.93
CA PHE A 271 -6.94 -2.44 -18.49
C PHE A 271 -6.51 -1.03 -18.07
N VAL A 272 -5.34 -0.56 -18.53
CA VAL A 272 -4.85 0.80 -18.25
C VAL A 272 -5.80 1.86 -18.82
N ALA A 273 -6.28 1.68 -20.05
CA ALA A 273 -7.24 2.59 -20.67
C ALA A 273 -8.56 2.62 -19.89
N ALA A 274 -9.11 1.46 -19.52
CA ALA A 274 -10.33 1.36 -18.73
C ALA A 274 -10.18 2.02 -17.35
N ALA A 275 -9.03 1.86 -16.70
CA ALA A 275 -8.76 2.49 -15.42
C ALA A 275 -8.72 4.03 -15.53
N ARG A 276 -8.08 4.55 -16.57
CA ARG A 276 -8.06 5.98 -16.87
C ARG A 276 -9.46 6.51 -17.16
N ASP A 277 -10.21 5.85 -18.03
CA ASP A 277 -11.48 6.36 -18.52
C ASP A 277 -12.58 6.29 -17.44
N ARG A 278 -12.53 5.29 -16.55
CA ARG A 278 -13.51 5.11 -15.46
C ARG A 278 -13.14 5.83 -14.16
N PHE A 279 -11.86 5.92 -13.82
CA PHE A 279 -11.41 6.41 -12.51
C PHE A 279 -10.48 7.62 -12.60
N GLY A 280 -10.12 8.08 -13.80
CA GLY A 280 -9.14 9.14 -14.02
C GLY A 280 -7.70 8.73 -13.68
N MET A 281 -7.46 7.44 -13.41
CA MET A 281 -6.17 6.95 -12.90
C MET A 281 -5.16 6.74 -14.03
N HIS A 282 -4.01 7.39 -13.92
CA HIS A 282 -2.89 7.24 -14.84
C HIS A 282 -1.95 6.14 -14.35
N LEU A 283 -2.36 4.89 -14.57
CA LEU A 283 -1.60 3.72 -14.15
C LEU A 283 -0.29 3.58 -14.95
N ILE A 284 0.83 3.58 -14.23
CA ILE A 284 2.19 3.38 -14.76
C ILE A 284 2.81 2.18 -14.05
N GLY A 285 3.60 1.39 -14.77
CA GLY A 285 4.40 0.31 -14.19
C GLY A 285 5.10 -0.53 -15.24
N GLY A 286 5.82 -1.56 -14.78
CA GLY A 286 6.60 -2.42 -15.66
C GLY A 286 5.72 -3.24 -16.61
N THR A 287 6.02 -3.17 -17.90
CA THR A 287 5.55 -4.13 -18.88
C THR A 287 6.54 -5.30 -18.89
N TRP A 288 6.07 -6.49 -18.56
CA TRP A 288 6.85 -7.73 -18.71
C TRP A 288 6.83 -8.21 -20.16
#